data_AF-A0A0G2JG43-F1
#
_entry.id   AF-A0A0G2JG43-F1
#
_cell.length_a   1.000
_cell.length_b   1.000
_cell.length_c   1.000
_cell.angle_alpha   90.00
_cell.angle_beta   90.00
_cell.angle_gamma   90.00
#
_symmetry.space_group_name_H-M   'P 1'
#
loop_
_entity.id
_entity.type
_entity.pdbx_description
1 polymer ?
#
loop_
_entity_poly.entity_id
_entity_poly.type
_entity_poly.pdbx_seq_one_letter_code
_entity_poly.pdbx_strand_id
1 'polypeptide(L)' 'MSSMEEIQVELQCADLWKRFHDIGTEMIITKAGRRMFPAMRVKITGLDPHQ' A
#
# COMPACT_ATOMS: atom_id res chain seq x y z
N MET A 1 -1.11 -28.07 -15.59
CA MET A 1 -1.39 -26.74 -16.15
C MET A 1 -1.23 -25.77 -15.00
N SER A 2 -0.12 -25.03 -14.95
CA SER A 2 0.07 -23.99 -13.94
C SER A 2 -0.97 -22.91 -14.23
N SER A 3 -2.03 -22.83 -13.43
CA SER A 3 -2.78 -21.59 -13.34
C SER A 3 -1.80 -20.57 -12.80
N MET A 4 -1.38 -19.60 -13.60
CA MET A 4 -0.75 -18.41 -13.05
C MET A 4 -1.77 -17.83 -12.07
N GLU A 5 -1.54 -18.00 -10.77
CA GLU A 5 -2.28 -17.23 -9.78
C GLU A 5 -2.01 -15.77 -10.13
N GLU A 6 -3.06 -15.04 -10.49
CA GLU A 6 -2.92 -13.63 -10.82
C GLU A 6 -2.35 -12.91 -9.61
N ILE A 7 -1.27 -12.16 -9.79
CA ILE A 7 -0.66 -11.40 -8.69
C ILE A 7 -1.68 -10.37 -8.22
N GLN A 8 -2.04 -10.41 -6.94
CA GLN A 8 -2.94 -9.44 -6.33
C GLN A 8 -2.19 -8.57 -5.33
N VAL A 9 -2.58 -7.30 -5.26
CA VAL A 9 -2.01 -6.32 -4.34
C VAL A 9 -3.13 -5.63 -3.59
N GLU A 10 -3.11 -5.71 -2.27
CA GLU A 10 -4.08 -5.08 -1.39
C GLU A 10 -3.40 -3.97 -0.57
N LEU A 11 -3.95 -2.76 -0.58
CA LEU A 11 -3.50 -1.67 0.30
C LEU A 11 -3.98 -1.93 1.73
N GLN A 12 -3.04 -2.09 2.67
CA GLN A 12 -3.39 -2.21 4.07
C GLN A 12 -3.91 -0.89 4.63
N CYS A 13 -4.86 -0.97 5.56
CA CYS A 13 -5.54 0.18 6.14
C CYS A 13 -6.21 1.08 5.06
N ALA A 14 -6.73 0.49 3.98
CA ALA A 14 -7.37 1.23 2.88
C ALA A 14 -8.48 2.18 3.34
N ASP A 15 -9.27 1.80 4.35
CA ASP A 15 -10.33 2.67 4.90
C ASP A 15 -9.77 3.97 5.51
N LEU A 16 -8.59 3.89 6.14
CA LEU A 16 -7.92 5.07 6.68
C LEU A 16 -7.42 5.96 5.54
N TRP A 17 -6.79 5.37 4.53
CA TRP A 17 -6.38 6.08 3.32
C TRP A 17 -7.56 6.77 2.62
N LYS A 18 -8.72 6.11 2.55
CA LYS A 18 -9.93 6.67 1.98
C LYS A 18 -10.40 7.91 2.75
N ARG A 19 -10.40 7.88 4.08
CA ARG A 19 -10.75 9.05 4.91
C ARG A 19 -9.79 10.24 4.70
N PHE A 20 -8.49 9.99 4.53
CA PHE A 20 -7.53 11.03 4.18
C PHE A 20 -7.81 11.60 2.79
N HIS A 21 -8.08 10.72 1.82
CA HIS A 21 -8.40 11.12 0.45
C HIS A 21 -9.67 11.97 0.36
N ASP A 22 -10.73 11.60 1.08
CA ASP A 22 -12.02 12.29 1.05
C ASP A 22 -11.93 13.76 1.51
N ILE A 23 -10.91 14.11 2.30
CA ILE A 23 -10.66 15.48 2.77
C ILE A 23 -9.59 16.17 1.90
N GLY A 24 -8.56 15.42 1.50
CA GLY A 24 -7.35 15.94 0.87
C GLY A 24 -6.12 15.41 1.61
N THR A 25 -5.47 14.39 1.06
CA THR A 25 -4.28 13.79 1.68
C THR A 25 -3.11 14.77 1.64
N GLU A 26 -2.70 15.28 2.80
CA GLU A 26 -1.51 16.11 2.97
C GLU A 26 -0.38 15.34 3.65
N MET A 27 0.87 15.67 3.32
CA MET A 27 2.06 15.02 3.87
C MET A 27 3.08 16.07 4.31
N ILE A 28 3.63 15.90 5.52
CA ILE A 28 4.64 16.80 6.07
C ILE A 28 6.01 16.45 5.51
N ILE A 29 6.76 17.46 5.05
CA ILE A 29 8.19 17.36 4.73
C ILE A 29 9.02 18.12 5.77
N THR A 30 10.20 17.61 6.12
CA THR A 30 11.17 18.29 6.99
C THR A 30 12.58 18.07 6.47
N LYS A 31 13.55 18.91 6.88
CA LYS A 31 14.96 18.76 6.51
C LYS A 31 15.56 17.40 6.93
N ALA A 32 15.14 16.87 8.07
CA ALA A 32 15.57 15.56 8.55
C ALA A 32 14.80 14.38 7.90
N GLY A 33 13.77 14.68 7.11
CA GLY A 33 12.82 13.72 6.61
C GLY A 33 11.70 13.42 7.60
N ARG A 34 10.56 12.98 7.07
CA ARG A 34 9.39 12.54 7.84
C ARG A 34 8.80 11.31 7.15
N ARG A 35 8.34 10.34 7.95
CA ARG A 35 7.60 9.19 7.43
C ARG A 35 6.20 9.62 7.02
N MET A 36 5.69 9.04 5.94
CA MET A 36 4.29 9.22 5.54
C MET A 36 3.33 8.73 6.64
N PHE A 37 2.18 9.39 6.74
CA PHE A 37 1.07 8.94 7.57
C PHE A 37 -0.25 9.12 6.78
N PRO A 38 -1.04 8.05 6.60
CA PRO A 38 -0.77 6.67 7.01
C PRO A 38 0.48 6.08 6.32
N ALA A 39 1.08 5.05 6.90
CA ALA A 39 2.19 4.36 6.25
C ALA A 39 1.67 3.54 5.07
N MET A 40 2.34 3.60 3.92
CA MET A 40 2.01 2.77 2.76
C MET A 40 2.48 1.33 3.02
N ARG A 41 1.53 0.41 3.19
CA ARG A 41 1.79 -1.01 3.37
C ARG A 41 0.89 -1.78 2.43
N VAL A 42 1.44 -2.77 1.75
CA VAL A 42 0.71 -3.62 0.82
C VAL A 42 0.84 -5.08 1.24
N LYS A 43 -0.20 -5.85 1.00
CA LYS A 43 -0.18 -7.32 1.03
C LYS A 43 -0.17 -7.80 -0.43
N ILE A 44 0.73 -8.70 -0.74
CA ILE A 44 0.88 -9.27 -2.09
C ILE A 44 0.57 -10.76 -2.00
N THR A 45 -0.22 -11.27 -2.94
CA THR A 45 -0.54 -12.71 -3.09
C THR A 45 -0.34 -13.12 -4.56
N GLY A 46 -0.27 -14.44 -4.82
CA GLY A 46 -0.06 -14.98 -6.17
C GLY A 46 1.38 -14.87 -6.68
N LEU A 47 2.37 -14.64 -5.80
CA LEU A 47 3.78 -14.70 -6.18
C LEU A 47 4.23 -16.16 -6.27
N ASP A 48 5.03 -16.47 -7.29
CA ASP A 48 5.76 -17.74 -7.35
C ASP A 48 6.80 -17.78 -6.23
N PRO A 49 6.71 -18.71 -5.26
CA PRO A 49 7.69 -18.83 -4.18
C PRO A 49 9.04 -19.40 -4.63
N HIS A 50 9.16 -19.83 -5.89
CA HIS A 50 10.34 -20.50 -6.45
C HIS A 50 11.01 -19.71 -7.60
N GLN A 51 10.56 -18.48 -7.86
CA GLN A 51 11.24 -17.54 -8.78
C GLN A 51 12.41 -16.80 -8.13
#